data_AF-A0A5L4KDG9-F1
#
_entry.id   AF-A0A5L4KDG9-F1
#
_cell.length_a   1.000
_cell.length_b   1.000
_cell.length_c   1.000
_cell.angle_alpha   90.00
_cell.angle_beta   90.00
_cell.angle_gamma   90.00
#
_symmetry.space_group_name_H-M   'P 1'
#
loop_
_entity.id
_entity.type
_entity.pdbx_description
1 polymer ?
#
loop_
_entity_poly.entity_id
_entity_poly.type
_entity_poly.pdbx_seq_one_letter_code
_entity_poly.pdbx_strand_id
1 'polypeptide(L)'
;AAEQITYTSAASLTDIKISGDLGAGANTITVTPDTAAADLKTIDLSGLSATGGTLASTITLVAANTAITSVKGSLGADTITVVSENKAVAIDLGKDTAVDKVDVSSTKISDKTNDASIKADLVSITNALSGDQIVLKGATSIKDRGDLSGEANLLAALAKLGEGKDGTVVATTAEVFTYKGNTYVVDAAGDAAFANNDILIELTGIVTFNDTVDANTITVA
;
A
#
# COMPACT_ATOMS: atom_id res chain seq x y z
N ALA A 1 -25.27 9.74 -15.16
CA ALA A 1 -24.52 10.71 -15.98
C ALA A 1 -23.05 10.46 -15.64
N ALA A 2 -22.15 11.44 -15.70
CA ALA A 2 -20.90 11.34 -14.95
C ALA A 2 -21.14 11.97 -13.57
N GLU A 3 -20.87 11.24 -12.51
CA GLU A 3 -20.92 11.72 -11.13
C GLU A 3 -19.51 12.05 -10.63
N GLN A 4 -19.37 13.20 -9.97
CA GLN A 4 -18.12 13.65 -9.34
C GLN A 4 -18.42 13.93 -7.88
N ILE A 5 -17.86 13.12 -6.98
CA ILE A 5 -18.12 13.20 -5.55
C ILE A 5 -16.81 13.59 -4.86
N THR A 6 -16.82 14.70 -4.13
CA THR A 6 -15.71 15.06 -3.24
C THR A 6 -16.22 15.07 -1.82
N TYR A 7 -15.55 14.31 -0.95
CA TYR A 7 -15.92 14.16 0.45
C TYR A 7 -14.74 14.47 1.37
N THR A 8 -14.99 15.34 2.33
CA THR A 8 -14.10 15.62 3.45
C THR A 8 -14.80 15.21 4.74
N SER A 9 -14.14 14.38 5.56
CA SER A 9 -14.76 13.87 6.79
C SER A 9 -15.00 14.98 7.81
N ALA A 10 -16.01 14.81 8.67
CA ALA A 10 -16.08 15.62 9.88
C ALA A 10 -15.10 15.09 10.93
N ALA A 11 -14.58 15.97 11.79
CA ALA A 11 -13.60 15.63 12.83
C ALA A 11 -14.04 14.49 13.78
N SER A 12 -15.36 14.35 14.01
CA SER A 12 -15.92 13.36 14.95
C SER A 12 -16.22 12.00 14.32
N LEU A 13 -15.97 11.81 13.02
CA LEU A 13 -16.28 10.53 12.38
C LEU A 13 -15.28 9.45 12.75
N THR A 14 -15.79 8.28 13.05
CA THR A 14 -15.00 7.06 13.27
C THR A 14 -14.85 6.24 12.01
N ASP A 15 -15.77 6.38 11.05
CA ASP A 15 -15.81 5.58 9.84
C ASP A 15 -16.38 6.41 8.68
N ILE A 16 -15.82 6.21 7.48
CA ILE A 16 -16.38 6.68 6.22
C ILE A 16 -16.85 5.46 5.47
N LYS A 17 -18.15 5.41 5.11
CA LYS A 17 -18.69 4.39 4.23
C LYS A 17 -19.50 5.04 3.13
N ILE A 18 -19.11 4.81 1.89
CA ILE A 18 -19.81 5.34 0.71
C ILE A 18 -20.12 4.15 -0.21
N SER A 19 -21.36 4.05 -0.65
CA SER A 19 -21.85 2.94 -1.46
C SER A 19 -22.98 3.39 -2.37
N GLY A 20 -23.16 2.69 -3.49
CA GLY A 20 -24.21 2.97 -4.45
C GLY A 20 -23.75 2.66 -5.88
N ASP A 21 -24.72 2.60 -6.79
CA ASP A 21 -24.46 2.47 -8.21
C ASP A 21 -24.43 3.87 -8.84
N LEU A 22 -23.29 4.20 -9.44
CA LEU A 22 -23.09 5.42 -10.20
C LEU A 22 -23.51 5.18 -11.65
N GLY A 23 -23.79 6.27 -12.37
CA GLY A 23 -24.29 6.20 -13.73
C GLY A 23 -23.24 5.72 -14.74
N ALA A 24 -23.69 5.52 -15.98
CA ALA A 24 -22.87 5.03 -17.09
C ALA A 24 -21.78 6.00 -17.61
N GLY A 25 -21.52 7.11 -16.91
CA GLY A 25 -20.45 8.05 -17.25
C GLY A 25 -19.10 7.65 -16.69
N ALA A 26 -18.11 8.54 -16.85
CA ALA A 26 -16.84 8.44 -16.16
C ALA A 26 -16.97 9.08 -14.77
N ASN A 27 -17.05 8.26 -13.75
CA ASN A 27 -17.33 8.70 -12.39
C ASN A 27 -16.04 8.85 -11.59
N THR A 28 -16.06 9.80 -10.67
CA THR A 28 -14.93 10.02 -9.76
C THR A 28 -15.43 10.19 -8.33
N ILE A 29 -14.66 9.65 -7.40
CA ILE A 29 -14.82 9.91 -5.99
C ILE A 29 -13.48 10.31 -5.37
N THR A 30 -13.46 11.39 -4.60
CA THR A 30 -12.29 11.84 -3.86
C THR A 30 -12.65 11.92 -2.39
N VAL A 31 -11.92 11.17 -1.56
CA VAL A 31 -12.02 11.18 -0.11
C VAL A 31 -10.73 11.72 0.48
N THR A 32 -10.84 12.84 1.18
CA THR A 32 -9.74 13.41 1.96
C THR A 32 -10.22 13.55 3.40
N PRO A 33 -9.80 12.67 4.32
CA PRO A 33 -10.12 12.86 5.72
C PRO A 33 -9.63 14.22 6.22
N ASP A 34 -10.43 14.85 7.07
CA ASP A 34 -10.04 16.10 7.71
C ASP A 34 -8.86 15.88 8.65
N THR A 35 -7.98 16.88 8.74
CA THR A 35 -6.83 16.91 9.66
C THR A 35 -7.23 16.84 11.14
N ALA A 36 -8.47 17.13 11.50
CA ALA A 36 -9.02 17.00 12.84
C ALA A 36 -9.71 15.65 13.08
N ALA A 37 -9.84 14.79 12.07
CA ALA A 37 -10.44 13.46 12.20
C ALA A 37 -9.44 12.43 12.76
N ALA A 38 -9.00 12.66 14.01
CA ALA A 38 -8.02 11.82 14.69
C ALA A 38 -8.57 10.43 15.06
N ASP A 39 -9.89 10.32 15.25
CA ASP A 39 -10.57 9.08 15.65
C ASP A 39 -11.10 8.26 14.45
N LEU A 40 -10.87 8.71 13.21
CA LEU A 40 -11.26 7.98 12.01
C LEU A 40 -10.45 6.70 11.89
N LYS A 41 -11.13 5.55 11.83
CA LYS A 41 -10.54 4.21 11.81
C LYS A 41 -10.62 3.53 10.46
N THR A 42 -11.70 3.76 9.72
CA THR A 42 -11.94 3.07 8.46
C THR A 42 -12.45 3.99 7.36
N ILE A 43 -12.07 3.68 6.14
CA ILE A 43 -12.64 4.23 4.91
C ILE A 43 -13.06 3.04 4.05
N ASP A 44 -14.32 2.96 3.66
CA ASP A 44 -14.89 1.85 2.92
C ASP A 44 -15.66 2.35 1.70
N LEU A 45 -15.05 2.18 0.52
CA LEU A 45 -15.64 2.45 -0.79
C LEU A 45 -16.08 1.17 -1.53
N SER A 46 -15.96 0.00 -0.90
CA SER A 46 -16.16 -1.31 -1.55
C SER A 46 -17.60 -1.56 -2.02
N GLY A 47 -18.54 -0.71 -1.60
CA GLY A 47 -19.93 -0.74 -2.04
C GLY A 47 -20.23 0.16 -3.26
N LEU A 48 -19.22 0.78 -3.87
CA LEU A 48 -19.39 1.60 -5.07
C LEU A 48 -19.20 0.79 -6.35
N SER A 49 -20.10 1.01 -7.30
CA SER A 49 -20.01 0.49 -8.67
C SER A 49 -20.36 1.58 -9.68
N ALA A 50 -20.01 1.37 -10.94
CA ALA A 50 -20.41 2.24 -12.06
C ALA A 50 -20.92 1.37 -13.21
N THR A 51 -22.17 0.91 -13.13
CA THR A 51 -22.72 0.01 -14.15
C THR A 51 -22.81 0.69 -15.52
N GLY A 52 -22.05 0.15 -16.49
CA GLY A 52 -21.99 0.71 -17.84
C GLY A 52 -21.13 1.97 -17.98
N GLY A 53 -20.37 2.33 -16.94
CA GLY A 53 -19.45 3.46 -16.91
C GLY A 53 -18.07 3.05 -16.41
N THR A 54 -17.28 4.04 -15.98
CA THR A 54 -16.03 3.82 -15.25
C THR A 54 -16.10 4.48 -13.89
N LEU A 55 -15.29 3.99 -12.95
CA LEU A 55 -15.11 4.60 -11.64
C LEU A 55 -13.61 4.77 -11.41
N ALA A 56 -13.22 5.94 -10.93
CA ALA A 56 -11.92 6.15 -10.33
C ALA A 56 -12.11 6.73 -8.92
N SER A 57 -11.38 6.21 -7.95
CA SER A 57 -11.36 6.76 -6.60
C SER A 57 -10.00 7.35 -6.24
N THR A 58 -10.00 8.31 -5.33
CA THR A 58 -8.78 8.83 -4.72
C THR A 58 -9.00 8.96 -3.23
N ILE A 59 -8.14 8.33 -2.44
CA ILE A 59 -8.13 8.38 -0.98
C ILE A 59 -6.75 8.88 -0.56
N THR A 60 -6.69 10.04 0.09
CA THR A 60 -5.43 10.60 0.58
C THR A 60 -5.47 10.69 2.08
N LEU A 61 -4.72 9.82 2.77
CA LEU A 61 -4.56 9.92 4.21
C LEU A 61 -3.66 11.10 4.55
N VAL A 62 -3.97 11.81 5.63
CA VAL A 62 -3.10 12.87 6.16
C VAL A 62 -2.47 12.43 7.47
N ALA A 63 -1.39 13.13 7.85
CA ALA A 63 -0.57 12.78 9.00
C ALA A 63 -1.36 12.69 10.33
N ALA A 64 -2.45 13.44 10.45
CA ALA A 64 -3.29 13.43 11.65
C ALA A 64 -4.20 12.19 11.76
N ASN A 65 -4.44 11.44 10.68
CA ASN A 65 -5.33 10.27 10.69
C ASN A 65 -4.61 8.99 11.13
N THR A 66 -3.95 9.04 12.29
CA THR A 66 -3.13 7.92 12.79
C THR A 66 -3.96 6.72 13.27
N ALA A 67 -5.27 6.89 13.48
CA ALA A 67 -6.16 5.82 13.91
C ALA A 67 -6.70 4.96 12.76
N ILE A 68 -6.47 5.36 11.50
CA ILE A 68 -6.92 4.58 10.35
C ILE A 68 -6.13 3.28 10.28
N THR A 69 -6.85 2.17 10.33
CA THR A 69 -6.28 0.82 10.22
C THR A 69 -6.75 0.08 8.98
N SER A 70 -7.80 0.56 8.31
CA SER A 70 -8.32 -0.07 7.10
C SER A 70 -8.82 0.94 6.08
N VAL A 71 -8.41 0.74 4.83
CA VAL A 71 -8.90 1.46 3.67
C VAL A 71 -9.36 0.45 2.63
N LYS A 72 -10.60 0.57 2.17
CA LYS A 72 -11.12 -0.21 1.06
C LYS A 72 -11.44 0.69 -0.12
N GLY A 73 -10.82 0.35 -1.24
CA GLY A 73 -11.11 0.86 -2.56
C GLY A 73 -12.50 0.49 -3.07
N SER A 74 -12.79 0.94 -4.28
CA SER A 74 -14.06 0.72 -4.98
C SER A 74 -13.97 -0.51 -5.90
N LEU A 75 -14.88 -0.62 -6.89
CA LEU A 75 -14.75 -1.57 -8.00
C LEU A 75 -14.27 -0.85 -9.28
N GLY A 76 -13.31 0.07 -9.13
CA GLY A 76 -12.78 0.92 -10.19
C GLY A 76 -11.36 1.35 -9.86
N ALA A 77 -10.74 2.13 -10.73
CA ALA A 77 -9.32 2.48 -10.59
C ALA A 77 -9.09 3.36 -9.35
N ASP A 78 -8.52 2.79 -8.31
CA ASP A 78 -8.32 3.45 -7.04
C ASP A 78 -6.90 4.01 -6.92
N THR A 79 -6.78 5.20 -6.33
CA THR A 79 -5.49 5.78 -5.93
C THR A 79 -5.51 6.03 -4.43
N ILE A 80 -4.68 5.30 -3.69
CA ILE A 80 -4.60 5.38 -2.23
C ILE A 80 -3.22 5.88 -1.83
N THR A 81 -3.15 6.98 -1.10
CA THR A 81 -1.89 7.53 -0.57
C THR A 81 -1.83 7.36 0.94
N VAL A 82 -0.76 6.73 1.41
CA VAL A 82 -0.46 6.53 2.84
C VAL A 82 0.78 7.33 3.21
N VAL A 83 0.72 8.07 4.32
CA VAL A 83 1.85 8.87 4.82
C VAL A 83 2.55 8.23 6.02
N SER A 84 3.75 8.71 6.36
CA SER A 84 4.61 8.14 7.43
C SER A 84 3.94 7.97 8.79
N GLU A 85 2.99 8.83 9.13
CA GLU A 85 2.29 8.81 10.40
C GLU A 85 1.16 7.78 10.44
N ASN A 86 0.67 7.34 9.28
CA ASN A 86 -0.33 6.28 9.19
C ASN A 86 0.40 4.93 9.30
N LYS A 87 0.00 4.15 10.31
CA LYS A 87 0.72 2.96 10.74
C LYS A 87 -0.20 1.75 10.67
N ALA A 88 0.34 0.61 10.27
CA ALA A 88 -0.40 -0.66 10.20
C ALA A 88 -1.71 -0.57 9.40
N VAL A 89 -1.70 0.16 8.27
CA VAL A 89 -2.88 0.32 7.41
C VAL A 89 -3.03 -0.93 6.54
N ALA A 90 -4.20 -1.57 6.60
CA ALA A 90 -4.60 -2.62 5.67
C ALA A 90 -5.42 -2.04 4.51
N ILE A 91 -4.93 -2.26 3.30
CA ILE A 91 -5.54 -1.79 2.06
C ILE A 91 -6.18 -2.98 1.34
N ASP A 92 -7.45 -2.81 0.97
CA ASP A 92 -8.20 -3.70 0.10
C ASP A 92 -8.57 -2.88 -1.14
N LEU A 93 -8.02 -3.22 -2.30
CA LEU A 93 -8.20 -2.48 -3.56
C LEU A 93 -9.51 -2.83 -4.27
N GLY A 94 -10.35 -3.69 -3.69
CA GLY A 94 -11.45 -4.29 -4.44
C GLY A 94 -10.97 -5.41 -5.38
N LYS A 95 -11.89 -6.24 -5.84
CA LYS A 95 -11.58 -7.37 -6.73
C LYS A 95 -12.17 -7.10 -8.10
N ASP A 96 -11.40 -6.45 -8.95
CA ASP A 96 -11.82 -6.14 -10.31
C ASP A 96 -10.65 -6.23 -11.30
N THR A 97 -10.77 -5.54 -12.44
CA THR A 97 -9.77 -5.49 -13.51
C THR A 97 -9.29 -4.07 -13.80
N ALA A 98 -9.72 -3.09 -13.02
CA ALA A 98 -9.13 -1.77 -13.05
C ALA A 98 -7.70 -1.85 -12.52
N VAL A 99 -6.92 -0.84 -12.86
CA VAL A 99 -5.54 -0.75 -12.37
C VAL A 99 -5.56 0.19 -11.19
N ASP A 100 -5.19 -0.36 -10.04
CA ASP A 100 -5.11 0.40 -8.80
C ASP A 100 -3.71 0.90 -8.54
N LYS A 101 -3.61 1.94 -7.72
CA LYS A 101 -2.36 2.57 -7.36
C LYS A 101 -2.28 2.86 -5.88
N VAL A 102 -1.26 2.30 -5.23
CA VAL A 102 -0.96 2.55 -3.82
C VAL A 102 0.34 3.31 -3.70
N ASP A 103 0.28 4.54 -3.18
CA ASP A 103 1.46 5.36 -2.90
C ASP A 103 1.87 5.22 -1.43
N VAL A 104 3.02 4.56 -1.24
CA VAL A 104 3.67 4.33 0.06
C VAL A 104 5.03 5.00 0.15
N SER A 105 5.35 5.90 -0.79
CA SER A 105 6.67 6.54 -0.96
C SER A 105 7.14 7.35 0.26
N SER A 106 6.23 7.69 1.17
CA SER A 106 6.54 8.39 2.41
C SER A 106 6.43 7.52 3.68
N THR A 107 5.93 6.28 3.56
CA THR A 107 5.83 5.36 4.70
C THR A 107 7.21 4.95 5.20
N LYS A 108 7.26 4.38 6.42
CA LYS A 108 8.51 3.91 6.99
C LYS A 108 8.32 2.95 8.16
N ILE A 109 9.29 2.04 8.34
CA ILE A 109 9.46 1.29 9.58
C ILE A 109 10.25 2.13 10.58
N SER A 110 9.62 2.52 11.68
CA SER A 110 10.21 3.39 12.70
C SER A 110 11.08 2.63 13.71
N ASP A 111 10.77 1.35 13.96
CA ASP A 111 11.51 0.49 14.87
C ASP A 111 11.63 -0.95 14.35
N LYS A 112 12.85 -1.34 13.94
CA LYS A 112 13.17 -2.69 13.47
C LYS A 112 13.70 -3.65 14.55
N THR A 113 13.59 -3.32 15.83
CA THR A 113 14.17 -4.16 16.90
C THR A 113 13.61 -5.58 16.96
N ASN A 114 12.36 -5.77 16.52
CA ASN A 114 11.68 -7.06 16.49
C ASN A 114 10.47 -7.04 15.55
N ASP A 115 9.93 -8.21 15.22
CA ASP A 115 8.77 -8.38 14.34
C ASP A 115 7.52 -7.60 14.80
N ALA A 116 7.28 -7.47 16.10
CA ALA A 116 6.10 -6.75 16.60
C ALA A 116 6.22 -5.24 16.34
N SER A 117 7.41 -4.67 16.56
CA SER A 117 7.68 -3.27 16.21
C SER A 117 7.59 -3.02 14.70
N ILE A 118 8.09 -3.94 13.87
CA ILE A 118 7.96 -3.86 12.40
C ILE A 118 6.48 -3.86 11.98
N LYS A 119 5.71 -4.83 12.48
CA LYS A 119 4.28 -4.96 12.18
C LYS A 119 3.44 -3.78 12.63
N ALA A 120 3.90 -3.03 13.63
CA ALA A 120 3.20 -1.83 14.08
C ALA A 120 3.21 -0.71 13.03
N ASP A 121 4.14 -0.73 12.07
CA ASP A 121 4.23 0.28 11.00
C ASP A 121 3.88 -0.29 9.61
N LEU A 122 3.84 -1.61 9.47
CA LEU A 122 3.70 -2.31 8.19
C LEU A 122 2.37 -2.02 7.48
N VAL A 123 2.45 -1.34 6.33
CA VAL A 123 1.31 -1.23 5.41
C VAL A 123 1.13 -2.55 4.68
N SER A 124 -0.12 -3.03 4.59
CA SER A 124 -0.46 -4.27 3.91
C SER A 124 -1.46 -4.04 2.79
N ILE A 125 -1.29 -4.73 1.66
CA ILE A 125 -2.22 -4.77 0.54
C ILE A 125 -2.76 -6.19 0.43
N THR A 126 -4.08 -6.35 0.56
CA THR A 126 -4.69 -7.67 0.81
C THR A 126 -5.11 -8.41 -0.46
N ASN A 127 -5.15 -7.73 -1.59
CA ASN A 127 -5.65 -8.24 -2.86
C ASN A 127 -5.04 -7.51 -4.06
N ALA A 128 -3.72 -7.34 -4.06
CA ALA A 128 -3.05 -6.82 -5.25
C ALA A 128 -3.24 -7.79 -6.44
N LEU A 129 -3.72 -7.28 -7.56
CA LEU A 129 -4.01 -8.00 -8.80
C LEU A 129 -3.08 -7.55 -9.93
N SER A 130 -3.05 -8.33 -11.01
CA SER A 130 -2.23 -8.02 -12.19
C SER A 130 -2.56 -6.64 -12.75
N GLY A 131 -1.53 -5.83 -12.96
CA GLY A 131 -1.66 -4.44 -13.39
C GLY A 131 -1.58 -3.42 -12.26
N ASP A 132 -1.87 -3.80 -11.01
CA ASP A 132 -1.82 -2.89 -9.86
C ASP A 132 -0.41 -2.35 -9.63
N GLN A 133 -0.38 -1.12 -9.12
CA GLN A 133 0.81 -0.30 -9.04
C GLN A 133 1.12 0.07 -7.59
N ILE A 134 2.40 0.01 -7.24
CA ILE A 134 2.90 0.43 -5.93
C ILE A 134 3.99 1.46 -6.15
N VAL A 135 3.77 2.67 -5.63
CA VAL A 135 4.75 3.76 -5.70
C VAL A 135 5.63 3.71 -4.47
N LEU A 136 6.92 3.56 -4.72
CA LEU A 136 7.99 3.57 -3.75
C LEU A 136 8.69 4.94 -3.76
N LYS A 137 9.70 5.12 -2.91
CA LYS A 137 10.39 6.41 -2.76
C LYS A 137 11.43 6.63 -3.84
N GLY A 138 12.30 5.65 -4.08
CA GLY A 138 13.51 5.82 -4.88
C GLY A 138 13.91 4.63 -5.75
N ALA A 139 13.12 3.56 -5.76
CA ALA A 139 13.41 2.37 -6.55
C ALA A 139 13.44 2.68 -8.07
N THR A 140 14.53 2.32 -8.76
CA THR A 140 14.62 2.39 -10.22
C THR A 140 14.78 1.01 -10.87
N SER A 141 14.81 -0.03 -10.04
CA SER A 141 14.91 -1.43 -10.44
C SER A 141 14.22 -2.30 -9.39
N ILE A 142 13.95 -3.56 -9.74
CA ILE A 142 13.32 -4.54 -8.86
C ILE A 142 14.14 -5.82 -8.87
N LYS A 143 14.24 -6.48 -7.71
CA LYS A 143 14.91 -7.77 -7.56
C LYS A 143 14.11 -8.68 -6.63
N ASP A 144 13.70 -9.81 -7.16
CA ASP A 144 13.19 -10.92 -6.36
C ASP A 144 14.35 -11.68 -5.68
N ARG A 145 14.26 -11.80 -4.36
CA ARG A 145 15.21 -12.49 -3.47
C ARG A 145 14.74 -13.90 -3.10
N GLY A 146 13.58 -14.31 -3.61
CA GLY A 146 12.99 -15.62 -3.47
C GLY A 146 12.30 -15.84 -2.14
N ASP A 147 12.15 -17.11 -1.78
CA ASP A 147 11.49 -17.55 -0.55
C ASP A 147 12.46 -17.55 0.65
N LEU A 148 12.15 -16.73 1.65
CA LEU A 148 12.85 -16.63 2.92
C LEU A 148 12.04 -17.22 4.08
N SER A 149 10.99 -18.00 3.81
CA SER A 149 10.13 -18.63 4.82
C SER A 149 10.86 -19.59 5.77
N GLY A 150 12.08 -20.02 5.41
CA GLY A 150 12.95 -20.81 6.28
C GLY A 150 13.56 -20.03 7.46
N GLU A 151 13.51 -18.70 7.42
CA GLU A 151 14.05 -17.85 8.47
C GLU A 151 13.13 -17.80 9.71
N ALA A 152 13.74 -17.72 10.89
CA ALA A 152 13.03 -17.88 12.16
C ALA A 152 11.88 -16.87 12.36
N ASN A 153 12.10 -15.63 11.94
CA ASN A 153 11.19 -14.49 12.07
C ASN A 153 11.39 -13.52 10.89
N LEU A 154 10.51 -12.53 10.75
CA LEU A 154 10.58 -11.56 9.64
C LEU A 154 11.87 -10.73 9.71
N LEU A 155 12.29 -10.33 10.92
CA LEU A 155 13.55 -9.61 11.11
C LEU A 155 14.77 -10.39 10.58
N ALA A 156 14.80 -11.72 10.79
CA ALA A 156 15.84 -12.59 10.25
C ALA A 156 15.78 -12.69 8.73
N ALA A 157 14.58 -12.74 8.12
CA ALA A 157 14.41 -12.69 6.68
C ALA A 157 14.93 -11.36 6.09
N LEU A 158 14.63 -10.23 6.72
CA LEU A 158 15.13 -8.92 6.31
C LEU A 158 16.67 -8.84 6.38
N ALA A 159 17.29 -9.53 7.35
CA ALA A 159 18.75 -9.66 7.45
C ALA A 159 19.37 -10.59 6.38
N LYS A 160 18.56 -11.23 5.53
CA LYS A 160 18.97 -12.07 4.40
C LYS A 160 18.68 -11.44 3.04
N LEU A 161 18.27 -10.17 3.01
CA LEU A 161 18.12 -9.44 1.75
C LEU A 161 19.48 -9.24 1.06
N GLY A 162 19.41 -8.85 -0.22
CA GLY A 162 20.59 -8.70 -1.08
C GLY A 162 20.94 -9.94 -1.89
N GLU A 163 21.75 -9.73 -2.94
CA GLU A 163 22.18 -10.82 -3.84
C GLU A 163 22.96 -11.92 -3.10
N GLY A 164 23.81 -11.53 -2.15
CA GLY A 164 24.61 -12.44 -1.35
C GLY A 164 23.87 -13.11 -0.19
N LYS A 165 22.60 -12.73 0.06
CA LYS A 165 21.84 -13.09 1.28
C LYS A 165 22.58 -12.79 2.59
N ASP A 166 23.31 -11.67 2.60
CA ASP A 166 24.12 -11.18 3.71
C ASP A 166 23.52 -9.93 4.38
N GLY A 167 22.33 -9.50 3.90
CA GLY A 167 21.63 -8.31 4.38
C GLY A 167 21.96 -7.06 3.57
N THR A 168 22.76 -7.16 2.51
CA THR A 168 23.18 -6.00 1.72
C THR A 168 22.10 -5.55 0.74
N VAL A 169 21.46 -4.41 1.01
CA VAL A 169 20.41 -3.85 0.13
C VAL A 169 20.94 -2.71 -0.75
N VAL A 170 20.24 -2.43 -1.85
CA VAL A 170 20.58 -1.34 -2.77
C VAL A 170 19.46 -0.30 -2.77
N ALA A 171 19.80 0.96 -2.46
CA ALA A 171 18.82 2.04 -2.30
C ALA A 171 17.97 2.36 -3.53
N THR A 172 18.40 1.96 -4.72
CA THR A 172 17.66 2.15 -5.99
C THR A 172 16.96 0.87 -6.45
N THR A 173 16.83 -0.12 -5.57
CA THR A 173 16.27 -1.44 -5.88
C THR A 173 15.13 -1.74 -4.92
N ALA A 174 13.95 -2.01 -5.48
CA ALA A 174 12.87 -2.65 -4.75
C ALA A 174 13.26 -4.11 -4.49
N GLU A 175 13.56 -4.43 -3.24
CA GLU A 175 13.93 -5.77 -2.79
C GLU A 175 12.65 -6.55 -2.47
N VAL A 176 12.30 -7.51 -3.31
CA VAL A 176 11.10 -8.34 -3.17
C VAL A 176 11.46 -9.71 -2.61
N PHE A 177 10.67 -10.24 -1.69
CA PHE A 177 10.86 -11.60 -1.19
C PHE A 177 9.53 -12.17 -0.72
N THR A 178 9.47 -13.49 -0.56
CA THR A 178 8.33 -14.15 0.07
C THR A 178 8.70 -14.66 1.45
N TYR A 179 7.77 -14.52 2.40
CA TYR A 179 7.93 -14.99 3.77
C TYR A 179 6.59 -15.48 4.31
N LYS A 180 6.54 -16.75 4.72
CA LYS A 180 5.37 -17.42 5.32
C LYS A 180 4.08 -17.25 4.52
N GLY A 181 4.18 -17.30 3.19
CA GLY A 181 3.04 -17.26 2.28
C GLY A 181 2.62 -15.87 1.80
N ASN A 182 3.28 -14.81 2.27
CA ASN A 182 3.06 -13.43 1.83
C ASN A 182 4.29 -12.90 1.09
N THR A 183 4.09 -11.86 0.29
CA THR A 183 5.14 -11.16 -0.45
C THR A 183 5.46 -9.85 0.26
N TYR A 184 6.73 -9.49 0.31
CA TYR A 184 7.19 -8.27 0.96
C TYR A 184 8.04 -7.49 -0.03
N VAL A 185 7.95 -6.17 0.04
CA VAL A 185 8.75 -5.24 -0.77
C VAL A 185 9.46 -4.28 0.16
N VAL A 186 10.77 -4.16 0.02
CA VAL A 186 11.61 -3.19 0.71
C VAL A 186 12.15 -2.15 -0.27
N ASP A 187 12.04 -0.87 0.10
CA ASP A 187 12.74 0.24 -0.57
C ASP A 187 13.62 0.93 0.48
N ALA A 188 14.94 0.75 0.36
CA ALA A 188 15.91 1.18 1.35
C ALA A 188 16.29 2.65 1.17
N ALA A 189 16.37 3.41 2.25
CA ALA A 189 16.57 4.87 2.22
C ALA A 189 18.02 5.32 1.95
N GLY A 190 18.92 4.41 1.54
CA GLY A 190 20.34 4.71 1.30
C GLY A 190 21.33 3.81 2.02
N ASP A 191 20.87 3.01 2.98
CA ASP A 191 21.73 2.19 3.82
C ASP A 191 22.17 0.89 3.12
N ALA A 192 23.34 0.38 3.52
CA ALA A 192 23.85 -0.90 3.05
C ALA A 192 23.08 -2.10 3.64
N ALA A 193 22.10 -1.90 4.52
CA ALA A 193 21.26 -2.94 5.09
C ALA A 193 19.89 -2.38 5.48
N PHE A 194 18.89 -3.25 5.63
CA PHE A 194 17.57 -2.83 6.11
C PHE A 194 17.64 -2.10 7.46
N ALA A 195 17.11 -0.88 7.49
CA ALA A 195 17.27 0.09 8.55
C ALA A 195 15.94 0.70 9.00
N ASN A 196 15.97 1.41 10.13
CA ASN A 196 14.85 2.28 10.49
C ASN A 196 14.74 3.39 9.44
N ASN A 197 13.51 3.80 9.16
CA ASN A 197 13.13 4.74 8.09
C ASN A 197 13.08 4.16 6.67
N ASP A 198 13.39 2.87 6.48
CA ASP A 198 13.15 2.19 5.22
C ASP A 198 11.65 1.89 5.04
N ILE A 199 11.23 1.79 3.78
CA ILE A 199 9.89 1.31 3.43
C ILE A 199 9.90 -0.21 3.49
N LEU A 200 8.89 -0.77 4.14
CA LEU A 200 8.53 -2.18 4.05
C LEU A 200 7.01 -2.25 3.90
N ILE A 201 6.55 -2.97 2.89
CA ILE A 201 5.14 -3.30 2.70
C ILE A 201 4.95 -4.81 2.60
N GLU A 202 3.75 -5.24 2.92
CA GLU A 202 3.30 -6.62 2.79
C GLU A 202 2.18 -6.71 1.74
N LEU A 203 2.28 -7.67 0.84
CA LEU A 203 1.20 -8.09 -0.03
C LEU A 203 0.75 -9.47 0.43
N THR A 204 -0.56 -9.63 0.67
CA THR A 204 -1.12 -10.92 1.06
C THR A 204 -1.03 -11.91 -0.08
N GLY A 205 -0.46 -13.09 0.18
CA GLY A 205 -0.22 -14.11 -0.84
C GLY A 205 1.10 -13.96 -1.58
N ILE A 206 1.33 -14.89 -2.51
CA ILE A 206 2.49 -14.88 -3.39
C ILE A 206 2.15 -14.03 -4.62
N VAL A 207 2.82 -12.88 -4.73
CA VAL A 207 2.62 -11.88 -5.78
C VAL A 207 3.90 -11.74 -6.57
N THR A 208 3.79 -11.76 -7.89
CA THR A 208 4.91 -11.52 -8.81
C THR A 208 4.83 -10.11 -9.38
N PHE A 209 5.98 -9.57 -9.81
CA PHE A 209 6.07 -8.23 -10.38
C PHE A 209 6.69 -8.27 -11.76
N ASN A 210 6.35 -7.28 -12.58
CA ASN A 210 7.07 -7.02 -13.82
C ASN A 210 8.52 -6.60 -13.53
N ASP A 211 9.45 -6.97 -14.41
CA ASP A 211 10.88 -6.67 -14.25
C ASP A 211 11.24 -5.18 -14.46
N THR A 212 10.25 -4.36 -14.83
CA THR A 212 10.42 -2.92 -15.11
C THR A 212 9.87 -2.08 -13.98
N VAL A 213 10.60 -1.02 -13.63
CA VAL A 213 10.17 0.01 -12.69
C VAL A 213 10.01 1.32 -13.45
N ASP A 214 8.84 1.94 -13.37
CA ASP A 214 8.54 3.22 -14.02
C ASP A 214 8.36 4.32 -12.97
N ALA A 215 9.24 5.32 -12.97
CA ALA A 215 9.17 6.46 -12.03
C ALA A 215 8.90 6.03 -10.56
N ASN A 216 9.72 5.12 -10.03
CA ASN A 216 9.58 4.53 -8.69
C ASN A 216 8.34 3.67 -8.47
N THR A 217 7.63 3.30 -9.53
CA THR A 217 6.43 2.46 -9.49
C THR A 217 6.76 1.05 -9.95
N ILE A 218 6.47 0.07 -9.09
CA ILE A 218 6.49 -1.35 -9.45
C ILE A 218 5.08 -1.78 -9.82
N THR A 219 4.96 -2.74 -10.73
CA THR A 219 3.67 -3.23 -11.24
C THR A 219 3.55 -4.73 -11.03
N VAL A 220 2.43 -5.15 -10.45
CA VAL A 220 2.10 -6.56 -10.25
C VAL A 220 1.90 -7.24 -11.62
N ALA A 221 2.51 -8.42 -11.78
CA ALA A 221 2.48 -9.21 -13.01
C ALA A 221 1.22 -10.08 -13.10
#